data_AF-A0A2J8SDB0-F1
#
_entry.id   AF-A0A2J8SDB0-F1
#
_cell.length_a   1.000
_cell.length_b   1.000
_cell.length_c   1.000
_cell.angle_alpha   90.00
_cell.angle_beta   90.00
_cell.angle_gamma   90.00
#
_symmetry.space_group_name_H-M   'P 1'
#
loop_
_entity.id
_entity.type
_entity.pdbx_description
1 polymer ?
#
loop_
_entity_poly.entity_id
_entity_poly.type
_entity_poly.pdbx_seq_one_letter_code
_entity_poly.pdbx_strand_id
1 'polypeptide(L)'
;MAAGIVASRRLRDLLTRRLTASNYPGLSISLRLTGSSAQEEASGVALGEAPDHSYESLRVTSAQKHVLHVQLNRPNKRNAMNKVFWREMVECFNKISRDADCRAVVISGAGKMFTAGIDLMDMASDLLQPKGDDVARISWYLRDIITRYQETFNVIEK
;
A
#
# COMPACT_ATOMS: atom_id res chain seq x y z
N MET A 1 4.57 27.82 -41.16
CA MET A 1 5.46 27.19 -40.16
C MET A 1 4.85 25.83 -39.81
N ALA A 2 5.12 24.71 -40.49
CA ALA A 2 6.37 24.01 -40.86
C ALA A 2 7.13 23.41 -39.67
N ALA A 3 6.81 22.15 -39.34
CA ALA A 3 7.67 21.06 -38.83
C ALA A 3 6.71 19.89 -38.53
N GLY A 4 6.57 18.83 -39.34
CA GLY A 4 7.56 17.77 -39.59
C GLY A 4 7.65 16.85 -38.36
N ILE A 5 7.67 15.53 -38.40
CA ILE A 5 7.83 14.53 -39.45
C ILE A 5 7.37 13.20 -38.82
N VAL A 6 6.62 12.44 -39.61
CA VAL A 6 6.48 10.97 -39.62
C VAL A 6 7.38 10.21 -38.63
N ALA A 7 6.86 9.88 -37.44
CA ALA A 7 7.40 8.79 -36.64
C ALA A 7 6.96 7.46 -37.28
N SER A 8 7.92 6.84 -37.95
CA SER A 8 7.77 5.72 -38.88
C SER A 8 6.95 4.53 -38.33
N ARG A 9 6.22 3.84 -39.22
CA ARG A 9 5.56 2.55 -38.93
C ARG A 9 6.54 1.51 -38.33
N ARG A 10 7.84 1.61 -38.65
CA ARG A 10 8.90 0.77 -38.06
C ARG A 10 9.11 0.95 -36.56
N LEU A 11 8.82 2.12 -35.98
CA LEU A 11 8.93 2.32 -34.52
C LEU A 11 7.77 1.64 -33.77
N ARG A 12 6.59 1.57 -34.40
CA ARG A 12 5.44 0.80 -33.88
C ARG A 12 5.75 -0.69 -33.88
N ASP A 13 6.26 -1.23 -35.00
CA ASP A 13 6.59 -2.66 -35.09
C ASP A 13 7.76 -3.06 -34.16
N LEU A 14 8.67 -2.14 -33.84
CA LEU A 14 9.75 -2.36 -32.87
C LEU A 14 9.27 -2.38 -31.41
N LEU A 15 8.21 -1.64 -31.08
CA LEU A 15 7.65 -1.59 -29.73
C LEU A 15 6.68 -2.75 -29.43
N THR A 16 6.07 -3.36 -30.45
CA THR A 16 5.24 -4.57 -30.27
C THR A 16 6.09 -5.84 -30.11
N ARG A 17 7.41 -5.79 -30.34
CA ARG A 17 8.24 -7.01 -30.50
C ARG A 17 9.12 -7.43 -29.32
N ARG A 18 9.10 -6.75 -28.17
CA ARG A 18 9.79 -7.26 -26.97
C ARG A 18 9.08 -6.79 -25.70
N LEU A 19 8.26 -7.67 -25.14
CA LEU A 19 8.23 -8.03 -23.71
C LEU A 19 7.42 -9.33 -23.50
N THR A 20 7.44 -10.26 -24.46
CA THR A 20 7.15 -11.68 -24.18
C THR A 20 8.43 -12.34 -23.67
N ALA A 21 8.82 -12.02 -22.44
CA ALA A 21 9.57 -12.99 -21.65
C ALA A 21 8.55 -14.06 -21.23
N SER A 22 8.28 -14.97 -22.17
CA SER A 22 7.54 -16.20 -21.92
C SER A 22 8.39 -17.05 -20.97
N ASN A 23 8.02 -17.06 -19.69
CA ASN A 23 8.26 -18.20 -18.81
C ASN A 23 7.34 -18.27 -17.58
N TYR A 24 6.31 -17.44 -17.50
CA TYR A 24 5.25 -17.59 -16.51
C TYR A 24 3.89 -17.70 -17.22
N PRO A 25 3.31 -18.90 -17.35
CA PRO A 25 1.94 -19.02 -17.82
C PRO A 25 1.01 -18.37 -16.78
N GLY A 26 0.52 -17.16 -17.06
CA GLY A 26 -0.49 -16.47 -16.24
C GLY A 26 -0.27 -14.98 -15.98
N LEU A 27 0.89 -14.41 -16.30
CA LEU A 27 1.16 -12.99 -16.01
C LEU A 27 1.21 -12.16 -17.30
N SER A 28 0.13 -11.41 -17.57
CA SER A 28 0.10 -10.36 -18.60
C SER A 28 0.06 -9.01 -17.88
N ILE A 29 1.14 -8.23 -17.98
CA ILE A 29 1.17 -6.83 -17.53
C ILE A 29 1.14 -5.97 -18.79
N SER A 30 -0.03 -5.42 -19.10
CA SER A 30 -0.19 -4.47 -20.20
C SER A 30 -0.04 -3.05 -19.66
N LEU A 31 1.13 -2.44 -19.83
CA LEU A 31 1.33 -1.01 -19.54
C LEU A 31 0.79 -0.19 -20.71
N ARG A 32 -0.40 0.41 -20.56
CA ARG A 32 -0.91 1.43 -21.48
C ARG A 32 -0.56 2.82 -20.95
N LEU A 33 0.11 3.62 -21.78
CA LEU A 33 0.32 5.04 -21.56
C LEU A 33 -1.04 5.75 -21.70
N THR A 34 -1.58 6.32 -20.62
CA THR A 34 -2.92 6.89 -20.60
C THR A 34 -2.98 8.27 -21.26
N GLY A 35 -3.51 8.31 -22.48
CA GLY A 35 -4.22 9.48 -22.99
C GLY A 35 -5.61 9.57 -22.35
N SER A 36 -6.07 10.81 -22.15
CA SER A 36 -7.34 11.17 -21.50
C SER A 36 -8.55 10.41 -22.06
N SER A 37 -9.50 10.13 -21.15
CA SER A 37 -10.80 9.46 -21.33
C SER A 37 -10.78 7.96 -21.66
N ALA A 38 -10.90 7.13 -20.62
CA ALA A 38 -11.53 5.81 -20.70
C ALA A 38 -11.92 5.34 -19.29
N GLN A 39 -13.22 5.30 -19.03
CA GLN A 39 -13.81 4.34 -18.10
C GLN A 39 -13.64 2.95 -18.74
N GLU A 40 -12.99 1.99 -18.08
CA GLU A 40 -13.23 0.56 -18.35
C GLU A 40 -12.64 -0.36 -17.27
N GLU A 41 -13.55 -1.13 -16.66
CA GLU A 41 -13.44 -2.55 -16.29
C GLU A 41 -12.25 -3.02 -15.46
N ALA A 42 -12.37 -2.87 -14.14
CA ALA A 42 -11.74 -3.79 -13.18
C ALA A 42 -12.49 -5.13 -13.21
N SER A 43 -11.96 -6.10 -13.96
CA SER A 43 -12.42 -7.49 -13.88
C SER A 43 -12.15 -8.04 -12.48
N GLY A 44 -13.22 -8.14 -11.70
CA GLY A 44 -13.19 -8.57 -10.32
C GLY A 44 -12.91 -10.06 -10.18
N VAL A 45 -11.68 -10.40 -9.85
CA VAL A 45 -11.45 -11.60 -9.04
C VAL A 45 -12.01 -11.27 -7.67
N ALA A 46 -13.08 -11.96 -7.25
CA ALA A 46 -13.62 -11.84 -5.91
C ALA A 46 -12.57 -12.34 -4.92
N LEU A 47 -11.76 -11.41 -4.43
CA LEU A 47 -10.75 -11.63 -3.43
C LEU A 47 -11.47 -12.06 -2.14
N GLY A 48 -11.38 -13.34 -1.80
CA GLY A 48 -11.90 -13.85 -0.54
C GLY A 48 -11.22 -13.12 0.62
N GLU A 49 -12.02 -12.60 1.55
CA GLU A 49 -11.50 -12.08 2.82
C GLU A 49 -10.66 -13.17 3.50
N ALA A 50 -9.46 -12.79 3.93
CA ALA A 50 -8.61 -13.70 4.67
C ALA A 50 -9.25 -13.93 6.05
N PRO A 51 -9.51 -15.18 6.45
CA PRO A 51 -10.02 -15.49 7.79
C PRO A 51 -9.10 -14.89 8.87
N ASP A 52 -9.66 -14.47 10.01
CA ASP A 52 -8.93 -13.89 11.15
C ASP A 52 -8.28 -12.50 10.94
N HIS A 53 -8.65 -11.79 9.86
CA HIS A 53 -8.22 -10.40 9.62
C HIS A 53 -9.41 -9.44 9.51
N SER A 54 -9.68 -8.68 10.57
CA SER A 54 -10.72 -7.64 10.60
C SER A 54 -10.16 -6.36 11.20
N TYR A 55 -10.14 -5.28 10.41
CA TYR A 55 -9.50 -4.02 10.72
C TYR A 55 -10.33 -2.85 10.22
N GLU A 56 -10.22 -1.68 10.86
CA GLU A 56 -10.86 -0.44 10.42
C GLU A 56 -10.07 0.23 9.29
N SER A 57 -8.74 0.26 9.41
CA SER A 57 -7.85 1.01 8.51
C SER A 57 -7.19 0.15 7.43
N LEU A 58 -7.32 -1.17 7.52
CA LEU A 58 -6.74 -2.14 6.59
C LEU A 58 -7.82 -3.09 6.06
N ARG A 59 -7.59 -3.64 4.87
CA ARG A 59 -8.36 -4.75 4.31
C ARG A 59 -7.39 -5.84 3.87
N VAL A 60 -7.61 -7.08 4.33
CA VAL A 60 -6.75 -8.22 4.01
C VAL A 60 -7.53 -9.24 3.20
N THR A 61 -6.95 -9.67 2.09
CA THR A 61 -7.56 -10.70 1.23
C THR A 61 -6.54 -11.69 0.72
N SER A 62 -7.01 -12.87 0.32
CA SER A 62 -6.19 -13.86 -0.38
C SER A 62 -6.26 -13.59 -1.89
N ALA A 63 -5.14 -13.13 -2.47
CA ALA A 63 -5.06 -12.79 -3.89
C ALA A 63 -4.76 -14.01 -4.77
N GLN A 64 -3.90 -14.90 -4.26
CA GLN A 64 -3.53 -16.17 -4.86
C GLN A 64 -3.12 -17.15 -3.75
N LYS A 65 -2.88 -18.41 -4.11
CA LYS A 65 -2.36 -19.40 -3.16
C LYS A 65 -1.06 -18.88 -2.53
N HIS A 66 -1.02 -18.84 -1.20
CA HIS A 66 0.10 -18.34 -0.39
C HIS A 66 0.41 -16.84 -0.52
N VAL A 67 -0.44 -16.04 -1.17
CA VAL A 67 -0.24 -14.59 -1.34
C VAL A 67 -1.36 -13.82 -0.67
N LEU A 68 -1.01 -13.06 0.37
CA LEU A 68 -1.92 -12.13 1.02
C LEU A 68 -1.79 -10.73 0.41
N HIS A 69 -2.92 -10.05 0.26
CA HIS A 69 -3.00 -8.67 -0.16
C HIS A 69 -3.52 -7.81 0.98
N VAL A 70 -2.65 -6.95 1.50
CA VAL A 70 -2.96 -5.96 2.55
C VAL A 70 -3.18 -4.61 1.89
N GLN A 71 -4.39 -4.08 1.97
CA GLN A 71 -4.76 -2.80 1.38
C GLN A 71 -5.04 -1.77 2.48
N LEU A 72 -4.39 -0.60 2.42
CA LEU A 72 -4.78 0.54 3.24
C LEU A 72 -6.18 1.00 2.82
N ASN A 73 -7.10 1.07 3.77
CA ASN A 73 -8.54 1.17 3.51
C ASN A 73 -9.19 2.38 4.20
N ARG A 74 -8.62 3.57 4.01
CA ARG A 74 -9.27 4.85 4.37
C ARG A 74 -9.35 5.77 3.15
N PRO A 75 -9.98 5.35 2.03
CA PRO A 75 -9.90 6.07 0.76
C PRO A 75 -10.45 7.50 0.84
N ASN A 76 -11.50 7.73 1.64
CA ASN A 76 -12.10 9.05 1.88
C ASN A 76 -11.16 10.03 2.61
N LYS A 77 -10.11 9.50 3.26
CA LYS A 77 -9.04 10.27 3.91
C LYS A 77 -7.71 10.11 3.19
N ARG A 78 -7.71 9.66 1.93
CA ARG A 78 -6.50 9.37 1.14
C ARG A 78 -5.53 8.45 1.89
N ASN A 79 -6.07 7.49 2.64
CA ASN A 79 -5.32 6.52 3.45
C ASN A 79 -4.37 7.16 4.47
N ALA A 80 -4.73 8.31 5.05
CA ALA A 80 -3.96 8.93 6.12
C ALA A 80 -3.83 8.00 7.35
N MET A 81 -2.62 7.96 7.92
CA MET A 81 -2.21 7.04 8.98
C MET A 81 -2.59 7.60 10.37
N ASN A 82 -3.73 7.17 10.88
CA ASN A 82 -4.26 7.52 12.21
C ASN A 82 -3.81 6.53 13.29
N LYS A 83 -4.14 6.78 14.56
CA LYS A 83 -3.79 5.91 15.71
C LYS A 83 -4.21 4.45 15.53
N VAL A 84 -5.31 4.22 14.82
CA VAL A 84 -5.81 2.87 14.50
C VAL A 84 -4.88 2.17 13.51
N PHE A 85 -4.47 2.83 12.43
CA PHE A 85 -3.49 2.30 11.46
C PHE A 85 -2.18 1.85 12.12
N TRP A 86 -1.60 2.70 12.99
CA TRP A 86 -0.33 2.38 13.63
C TRP A 86 -0.40 1.10 14.47
N ARG A 87 -1.55 0.84 15.11
CA ARG A 87 -1.81 -0.38 15.90
C ARG A 87 -2.14 -1.59 15.01
N GLU A 88 -3.04 -1.41 14.04
CA GLU A 88 -3.54 -2.51 13.20
C GLU A 88 -2.47 -3.09 12.28
N MET A 89 -1.53 -2.27 11.79
CA MET A 89 -0.37 -2.78 11.04
C MET A 89 0.47 -3.75 11.87
N VAL A 90 0.73 -3.42 13.14
CA VAL A 90 1.48 -4.29 14.06
C VAL A 90 0.72 -5.60 14.29
N GLU A 91 -0.58 -5.51 14.55
CA GLU A 91 -1.42 -6.70 14.75
C GLU A 91 -1.47 -7.58 13.50
N CYS A 92 -1.73 -6.96 12.34
CA CYS A 92 -1.86 -7.63 11.06
C CYS A 92 -0.59 -8.37 10.67
N PHE A 93 0.56 -7.70 10.68
CA PHE A 93 1.81 -8.34 10.26
C PHE A 93 2.33 -9.36 11.27
N ASN A 94 2.08 -9.19 12.58
CA ASN A 94 2.39 -10.26 13.55
C ASN A 94 1.50 -11.51 13.38
N LYS A 95 0.27 -11.36 12.89
CA LYS A 95 -0.58 -12.51 12.51
C LYS A 95 -0.04 -13.17 11.24
N ILE A 96 0.26 -12.37 10.21
CA ILE A 96 0.82 -12.86 8.94
C ILE A 96 2.14 -13.58 9.16
N SER A 97 3.03 -13.07 10.02
CA SER A 97 4.34 -13.70 10.30
C SER A 97 4.22 -15.07 10.97
N ARG A 98 3.05 -15.40 11.53
CA ARG A 98 2.74 -16.70 12.15
C ARG A 98 1.92 -17.62 11.25
N ASP A 99 1.47 -17.11 10.11
CA ASP A 99 0.72 -17.88 9.11
C ASP A 99 1.70 -18.68 8.25
N ALA A 100 1.78 -19.99 8.52
CA ALA A 100 2.65 -20.90 7.78
C ALA A 100 2.26 -21.07 6.29
N ASP A 101 1.03 -20.70 5.91
CA ASP A 101 0.58 -20.72 4.53
C ASP A 101 0.92 -19.43 3.78
N CYS A 102 1.27 -18.33 4.46
CA CYS A 102 1.67 -17.10 3.80
C CYS A 102 3.13 -17.17 3.31
N ARG A 103 3.38 -16.79 2.05
CA ARG A 103 4.74 -16.74 1.46
C ARG A 103 5.11 -15.38 0.90
N ALA A 104 4.12 -14.57 0.54
CA ALA A 104 4.32 -13.23 0.02
C ALA A 104 3.15 -12.33 0.41
N VAL A 105 3.47 -11.06 0.65
CA VAL A 105 2.48 -10.01 0.93
C VAL A 105 2.61 -8.91 -0.11
N VAL A 106 1.49 -8.50 -0.68
CA VAL A 106 1.40 -7.28 -1.49
C VAL A 106 0.73 -6.21 -0.65
N ILE A 107 1.32 -5.00 -0.60
CA ILE A 107 0.73 -3.85 0.07
C ILE A 107 0.26 -2.83 -0.98
N SER A 108 -0.99 -2.39 -0.89
CA SER A 108 -1.51 -1.31 -1.75
C SER A 108 -2.40 -0.32 -0.98
N GLY A 109 -2.83 0.75 -1.65
CA GLY A 109 -3.79 1.71 -1.09
C GLY A 109 -5.11 1.67 -1.84
N ALA A 110 -6.23 1.77 -1.12
CA ALA A 110 -7.55 1.95 -1.72
C ALA A 110 -7.71 3.37 -2.28
N GLY A 111 -8.39 3.50 -3.42
CA GLY A 111 -8.71 4.78 -4.03
C GLY A 111 -7.60 5.35 -4.91
N LYS A 112 -7.44 6.68 -4.90
CA LYS A 112 -6.67 7.43 -5.91
C LYS A 112 -5.15 7.43 -5.71
N MET A 113 -4.67 7.08 -4.52
CA MET A 113 -3.25 7.13 -4.16
C MET A 113 -2.94 6.11 -3.07
N PHE A 114 -1.66 5.79 -2.88
CA PHE A 114 -1.22 4.87 -1.84
C PHE A 114 -1.56 5.41 -0.43
N THR A 115 -1.00 6.56 -0.05
CA THR A 115 -1.29 7.24 1.23
C THR A 115 -0.89 8.71 1.20
N ALA A 116 -1.64 9.56 1.90
CA ALA A 116 -1.26 10.94 2.20
C ALA A 116 -0.24 11.06 3.35
N GLY A 117 0.17 9.94 3.95
CA GLY A 117 1.11 9.88 5.07
C GLY A 117 0.42 10.03 6.42
N ILE A 118 1.10 10.68 7.37
CA ILE A 118 0.65 10.86 8.75
C ILE A 118 -0.68 11.64 8.83
N ASP A 119 -1.63 11.16 9.63
CA ASP A 119 -2.85 11.91 9.94
C ASP A 119 -2.51 12.97 11.00
N LEU A 120 -2.31 14.22 10.55
CA LEU A 120 -1.85 15.32 11.41
C LEU A 120 -2.83 15.64 12.54
N MET A 121 -4.12 15.36 12.37
CA MET A 121 -5.12 15.62 13.42
C MET A 121 -4.95 14.65 14.59
N ASP A 122 -4.74 13.38 14.28
CA ASP A 122 -4.45 12.35 15.29
C ASP A 122 -3.09 12.60 15.95
N MET A 123 -2.07 12.95 15.15
CA MET A 123 -0.71 13.21 15.65
C MET A 123 -0.60 14.46 16.52
N ALA A 124 -1.40 15.49 16.23
CA ALA A 124 -1.38 16.75 16.98
C ALA A 124 -1.61 16.52 18.48
N SER A 125 -2.45 15.55 18.85
CA SER A 125 -2.68 15.22 20.26
C SER A 125 -1.42 14.74 20.99
N ASP A 126 -0.54 14.01 20.31
CA ASP A 126 0.68 13.47 20.92
C ASP A 126 1.82 14.51 20.95
N LEU A 127 1.86 15.43 19.97
CA LEU A 127 2.93 16.42 19.80
C LEU A 127 2.65 17.78 20.45
N LEU A 128 1.41 18.27 20.41
CA LEU A 128 1.05 19.58 20.97
C LEU A 128 0.74 19.52 22.46
N GLN A 129 0.44 18.33 22.99
CA GLN A 129 0.18 18.09 24.41
C GLN A 129 1.00 16.91 24.91
N PRO A 130 2.34 16.98 24.83
CA PRO A 130 3.19 15.89 25.27
C PRO A 130 3.09 15.72 26.79
N LYS A 131 3.13 14.48 27.27
CA LYS A 131 3.12 14.19 28.70
C LYS A 131 4.51 14.44 29.29
N GLY A 132 4.56 15.12 30.43
CA GLY A 132 5.77 15.34 31.21
C GLY A 132 5.90 16.78 31.70
N ASP A 133 6.46 16.95 32.89
CA ASP A 133 6.53 18.26 33.56
C ASP A 133 7.76 19.08 33.11
N ASP A 134 8.74 18.44 32.48
CA ASP A 134 9.98 19.05 31.99
C ASP A 134 10.47 18.40 30.70
N VAL A 135 11.48 19.02 30.08
CA VAL A 135 12.03 18.62 28.78
C VAL A 135 12.55 17.18 28.77
N ALA A 136 13.16 16.70 29.85
CA ALA A 136 13.69 15.34 29.91
C ALA A 136 12.54 14.32 29.96
N ARG A 137 11.52 14.56 30.78
CA ARG A 137 10.31 13.71 30.83
C ARG A 137 9.54 13.70 29.50
N ILE A 138 9.40 14.87 28.87
CA ILE A 138 8.80 15.00 27.53
C ILE A 138 9.62 14.22 26.49
N SER A 139 10.96 14.29 26.55
CA SER A 139 11.83 13.57 25.61
C SER A 139 11.66 12.05 25.73
N TRP A 140 11.55 11.52 26.95
CA TRP A 140 11.26 10.10 27.16
C TRP A 140 9.89 9.69 26.62
N TYR A 141 8.86 10.52 26.83
CA TYR A 141 7.52 10.30 26.28
C TYR A 141 7.52 10.28 24.74
N LEU A 142 8.17 11.26 24.11
CA LEU A 142 8.26 11.32 22.64
C LEU A 142 9.08 10.16 22.08
N ARG A 143 10.17 9.76 22.76
CA ARG A 143 10.95 8.59 22.38
C ARG A 143 10.10 7.32 22.36
N ASP A 144 9.27 7.10 23.38
CA ASP A 144 8.33 5.97 23.42
C ASP A 144 7.35 6.00 22.25
N ILE A 145 6.76 7.17 21.94
CA ILE A 145 5.88 7.33 20.77
C ILE A 145 6.60 6.96 19.48
N ILE A 146 7.80 7.50 19.27
CA ILE A 146 8.61 7.26 18.06
C ILE A 146 8.91 5.76 17.94
N THR A 147 9.35 5.09 19.01
CA THR A 147 9.63 3.66 19.00
C THR A 147 8.39 2.82 18.69
N ARG A 148 7.22 3.18 19.23
CA ARG A 148 5.97 2.50 18.89
C ARG A 148 5.56 2.65 17.43
N TYR A 149 5.75 3.83 16.83
CA TYR A 149 5.45 4.04 15.42
C TYR A 149 6.49 3.44 14.47
N GLN A 150 7.75 3.28 14.91
CA GLN A 150 8.75 2.50 14.17
C GLN A 150 8.32 1.02 14.06
N GLU A 151 7.75 0.47 15.13
CA GLU A 151 7.32 -0.92 15.15
C GLU A 151 6.28 -1.26 14.09
N THR A 152 5.41 -0.30 13.72
CA THR A 152 4.44 -0.41 12.62
C THR A 152 5.07 -0.89 11.31
N PHE A 153 6.33 -0.54 11.04
CA PHE A 153 7.03 -0.95 9.82
C PHE A 153 8.06 -2.05 10.07
N ASN A 154 8.66 -2.11 11.26
CA ASN A 154 9.59 -3.20 11.61
C ASN A 154 8.92 -4.59 11.49
N VAL A 155 7.62 -4.70 11.81
CA VAL A 155 6.87 -5.96 11.69
C VAL A 155 6.77 -6.49 10.26
N ILE A 156 7.02 -5.66 9.24
CA ILE A 156 7.00 -6.09 7.83
C ILE A 156 8.24 -6.95 7.48
N GLU A 157 9.32 -6.79 8.25
CA GLU A 157 10.60 -7.46 8.03
C GLU A 157 10.80 -8.71 8.90
N LYS A 158 9.81 -9.07 9.73
CA LYS A 158 9.85 -10.24 10.62
C LYS A 158 9.32 -11.49 9.93
#